data_AF-A0A7S2QYW6-F1
#
_entry.id   AF-A0A7S2QYW6-F1
#
_cell.length_a   1.000
_cell.length_b   1.000
_cell.length_c   1.000
_cell.angle_alpha   90.00
_cell.angle_beta   90.00
_cell.angle_gamma   90.00
#
_symmetry.space_group_name_H-M   'P 1'
#
loop_
_entity.id
_entity.type
_entity.pdbx_description
1 polymer ?
#
loop_
_entity_poly.entity_id
_entity_poly.type
_entity_poly.pdbx_seq_one_letter_code
_entity_poly.pdbx_strand_id
1 'polypeptide(L)'
;GLLLCLFGGVRKSVAGSGKVPTRGSLHCLVVGDPGLGKSQMLKAVSSLAPRSIYVCGRTVSAAGLTAAVVRDQGTGAQTFEAGAVVLADRGVCCVDEFDKMPNEHQALLEAME
;
A
#
# COMPACT_ATOMS: atom_id res chain seq x y z
N GLY A 1 0.75 -14.19 -10.66
CA GLY A 1 0.48 -12.78 -10.30
C GLY A 1 1.34 -12.36 -9.12
N LEU A 2 0.97 -12.76 -7.90
CA LEU A 2 1.59 -12.31 -6.64
C LEU A 2 3.12 -12.49 -6.58
N LEU A 3 3.64 -13.61 -7.10
CA LEU A 3 5.09 -13.84 -7.17
C LEU A 3 5.82 -12.76 -7.99
N LEU A 4 5.25 -12.32 -9.12
CA LEU A 4 5.83 -11.24 -9.93
C LEU A 4 5.78 -9.89 -9.21
N CYS A 5 4.75 -9.64 -8.39
CA CYS A 5 4.69 -8.45 -7.55
C CYS A 5 5.81 -8.41 -6.51
N LEU A 6 6.21 -9.57 -5.95
CA LEU A 6 7.32 -9.66 -5.00
C LEU A 6 8.68 -9.37 -5.66
N PHE A 7 8.89 -9.82 -6.90
CA PHE A 7 10.11 -9.50 -7.64
C PHE A 7 10.15 -8.05 -8.12
N GLY A 8 9.00 -7.52 -8.55
CA GLY A 8 8.89 -6.20 -9.14
C GLY A 8 9.56 -6.10 -10.52
N GLY A 9 9.46 -4.93 -11.13
CA GLY A 9 10.11 -4.58 -12.39
C GLY A 9 11.12 -3.45 -12.22
N VAL A 10 11.70 -3.02 -13.34
CA VAL A 10 12.74 -1.98 -13.36
C VAL A 10 12.12 -0.59 -13.48
N ARG A 11 12.41 0.28 -12.52
CA ARG A 11 12.10 1.72 -12.64
C ARG A 11 12.99 2.33 -13.72
N LYS A 12 12.40 3.02 -14.69
CA LYS A 12 13.13 3.65 -15.80
C LYS A 12 13.01 5.16 -15.72
N SER A 13 14.08 5.88 -16.05
CA SER A 13 14.04 7.33 -16.26
C SER A 13 14.23 7.57 -17.76
N VAL A 14 13.26 8.22 -18.39
CA VAL A 14 13.32 8.52 -19.83
C VAL A 14 14.03 9.86 -20.01
N ALA A 15 15.17 9.86 -20.69
CA ALA A 15 15.85 11.10 -21.05
C ALA A 15 14.99 11.89 -22.06
N GLY A 16 14.65 13.14 -21.74
CA GLY A 16 13.93 14.07 -22.64
C GLY A 16 12.42 14.20 -22.41
N SER A 17 11.79 13.32 -21.64
CA SER A 17 10.44 13.51 -21.08
C SER A 17 10.60 14.03 -19.66
N GLY A 18 10.03 15.18 -19.32
CA GLY A 18 10.35 15.93 -18.10
C GLY A 18 10.37 15.09 -16.83
N LYS A 19 11.58 14.78 -16.32
CA LYS A 19 11.98 14.28 -14.98
C LYS A 19 11.15 13.22 -14.23
N VAL A 20 9.98 12.78 -14.69
CA VAL A 20 9.13 11.83 -13.98
C VAL A 20 9.56 10.40 -14.34
N PRO A 21 10.04 9.60 -13.36
CA PRO A 21 10.44 8.22 -13.61
C PRO A 21 9.22 7.33 -13.87
N THR A 22 9.35 6.38 -14.80
CA THR A 22 8.36 5.34 -15.05
C THR A 22 8.41 4.29 -13.93
N ARG A 23 7.24 4.00 -13.34
CA ARG A 23 7.08 3.02 -12.26
C ARG A 23 7.44 1.60 -12.73
N GLY A 24 8.25 0.91 -11.94
CA GLY A 24 8.61 -0.51 -12.15
C GLY A 24 7.83 -1.47 -11.26
N SER A 25 7.16 -0.99 -10.22
CA SER A 25 6.37 -1.83 -9.31
C SER A 25 5.01 -2.22 -9.92
N LEU A 26 4.58 -3.44 -9.58
CA LEU A 26 3.35 -4.05 -10.07
C LEU A 26 2.30 -4.06 -8.94
N HIS A 27 1.09 -3.62 -9.24
CA HIS A 27 -0.07 -3.82 -8.37
C HIS A 27 -0.88 -5.01 -8.89
N CYS A 28 -1.35 -5.87 -7.99
CA CYS A 28 -2.15 -7.04 -8.34
C CYS A 28 -3.42 -7.05 -7.49
N LEU A 29 -4.56 -7.11 -8.15
CA LEU A 29 -5.87 -7.30 -7.53
C LEU A 29 -6.28 -8.76 -7.69
N VAL A 30 -6.70 -9.40 -6.59
CA VAL A 30 -7.19 -10.78 -6.58
C VAL A 30 -8.67 -10.76 -6.26
N VAL A 31 -9.50 -11.18 -7.22
CA VAL A 31 -10.96 -11.28 -7.08
C VAL A 31 -11.37 -12.73 -7.31
N GLY A 32 -12.33 -13.21 -6.52
CA GLY A 32 -12.86 -14.56 -6.65
C GLY A 32 -13.81 -14.88 -5.51
N ASP A 33 -14.45 -16.04 -5.58
CA ASP A 33 -15.49 -16.46 -4.65
C ASP A 33 -15.01 -16.51 -3.19
N PRO A 34 -15.91 -16.32 -2.20
CA PRO A 34 -15.61 -16.54 -0.80
C PRO A 34 -15.01 -17.94 -0.56
N GLY A 35 -14.10 -18.06 0.41
CA GLY A 35 -13.52 -19.36 0.77
C GLY A 35 -12.35 -19.85 -0.10
N LEU A 36 -11.98 -19.17 -1.18
CA LEU A 36 -10.85 -19.56 -2.05
C LEU A 36 -9.45 -19.23 -1.50
N GLY A 37 -9.32 -18.93 -0.21
CA GLY A 37 -8.01 -18.68 0.42
C GLY A 37 -7.32 -17.36 0.05
N LYS A 38 -8.02 -16.40 -0.58
CA LYS A 38 -7.47 -15.09 -0.99
C LYS A 38 -6.74 -14.36 0.15
N SER A 39 -7.36 -14.28 1.33
CA SER A 39 -6.76 -13.66 2.52
C SER A 39 -5.50 -14.41 3.00
N GLN A 40 -5.47 -15.74 2.86
CA GLN A 40 -4.29 -16.54 3.22
C GLN A 40 -3.15 -16.30 2.24
N MET A 41 -3.45 -16.15 0.95
CA MET A 41 -2.44 -15.75 -0.05
C MET A 41 -1.84 -14.38 0.28
N LEU A 42 -2.67 -13.37 0.62
CA LEU A 42 -2.19 -12.05 1.00
C LEU A 42 -1.34 -12.09 2.29
N LYS A 43 -1.75 -12.85 3.30
CA LYS A 43 -0.97 -13.04 4.54
C LYS A 43 0.36 -13.73 4.28
N ALA A 44 0.39 -14.75 3.42
CA ALA A 44 1.62 -15.42 3.02
C ALA A 44 2.58 -14.44 2.30
N VAL A 45 2.08 -13.65 1.37
CA VAL A 45 2.86 -12.60 0.68
C VAL A 45 3.42 -11.60 1.68
N SER A 46 2.60 -11.11 2.61
CA SER A 46 3.06 -10.19 3.66
C SER A 46 4.15 -10.84 4.54
N SER A 47 4.01 -12.10 4.94
CA SER A 47 5.03 -12.78 5.74
C SER A 47 6.37 -12.98 5.01
N LEU A 48 6.35 -13.07 3.68
CA LEU A 48 7.54 -13.29 2.85
C LEU A 48 8.22 -11.98 2.43
N ALA A 49 7.45 -10.92 2.18
CA ALA A 49 7.97 -9.67 1.67
C ALA A 49 8.72 -8.88 2.75
N PRO A 50 9.94 -8.40 2.47
CA PRO A 50 10.61 -7.45 3.36
C PRO A 50 9.84 -6.13 3.37
N ARG A 51 9.62 -5.56 4.56
CA ARG A 51 8.84 -4.33 4.76
C ARG A 51 7.42 -4.43 4.18
N SER A 52 6.68 -5.42 4.65
CA SER A 52 5.28 -5.56 4.31
C SER A 52 4.35 -5.03 5.40
N ILE A 53 3.18 -4.57 4.99
CA ILE A 53 2.09 -4.19 5.89
C ILE A 53 0.83 -4.89 5.40
N TYR A 54 0.13 -5.57 6.31
CA TYR A 54 -1.19 -6.14 6.04
C TYR A 54 -2.25 -5.29 6.74
N VAL A 55 -3.24 -4.85 5.97
CA VAL A 55 -4.41 -4.11 6.48
C VAL A 55 -5.70 -4.72 5.97
N CYS A 56 -6.74 -4.63 6.80
CA CYS A 56 -8.10 -4.97 6.43
C CYS A 56 -8.85 -3.70 6.07
N GLY A 57 -9.53 -3.70 4.91
CA GLY A 57 -10.26 -2.55 4.39
C GLY A 57 -11.38 -2.06 5.32
N ARG A 58 -11.94 -2.92 6.17
CA ARG A 58 -12.94 -2.51 7.18
C ARG A 58 -12.38 -1.63 8.30
N THR A 59 -11.10 -1.78 8.63
CA THR A 59 -10.49 -1.12 9.79
C THR A 59 -9.60 0.05 9.41
N VAL A 60 -9.45 0.30 8.12
CA VAL A 60 -8.52 1.30 7.62
C VAL A 60 -9.24 2.63 7.46
N SER A 61 -8.47 3.72 7.59
CA SER A 61 -8.91 5.08 7.29
C SER A 61 -8.01 5.72 6.22
N ALA A 62 -8.46 6.78 5.55
CA ALA A 62 -7.61 7.53 4.60
C ALA A 62 -6.27 7.97 5.24
N ALA A 63 -6.33 8.48 6.48
CA ALA A 63 -5.17 8.90 7.25
C ALA A 63 -4.31 7.69 7.67
N GLY A 64 -4.94 6.57 8.04
CA GLY A 64 -4.25 5.32 8.38
C GLY A 64 -3.57 4.64 7.19
N LEU A 65 -4.01 4.89 5.96
CA LEU A 65 -3.33 4.44 4.74
C LEU A 65 -2.16 5.34 4.36
N THR A 66 -2.36 6.65 4.43
CA THR A 66 -1.41 7.65 3.92
C THR A 66 -0.51 8.19 5.03
N ALA A 67 -0.90 9.31 5.64
CA ALA A 67 -0.25 9.90 6.79
C ALA A 67 -1.24 10.76 7.57
N ALA A 68 -0.94 11.00 8.84
CA ALA A 68 -1.71 11.88 9.71
C ALA A 68 -0.81 12.93 10.37
N VAL A 69 -1.38 14.09 10.70
CA VAL A 69 -0.73 15.06 11.59
C VAL A 69 -1.26 14.84 13.00
N VAL A 70 -0.36 14.51 13.92
CA VAL A 70 -0.68 14.27 15.33
C VAL A 70 0.05 15.27 16.22
N ARG A 71 -0.61 15.69 17.30
CA ARG A 71 -0.02 16.62 18.26
C ARG A 71 0.66 15.82 19.37
N ASP A 72 1.96 16.02 19.53
CA ASP A 72 2.71 15.41 20.61
C ASP A 72 2.26 16.01 21.97
N GLN A 73 1.89 15.14 22.91
CA GLN A 73 1.40 15.57 24.22
C GLN A 73 2.51 16.12 25.12
N GLY A 74 3.78 15.74 24.89
CA GLY A 74 4.91 16.20 25.68
C GLY A 74 5.37 17.61 25.28
N THR A 75 5.56 17.84 23.98
CA THR A 75 6.09 19.12 23.46
C THR A 75 5.00 20.08 22.97
N GLY A 76 3.78 19.59 22.76
CA GLY A 76 2.69 20.36 22.14
C GLY A 76 2.88 20.63 20.65
N ALA A 77 3.96 20.14 20.05
CA ALA A 77 4.30 20.30 18.65
C ALA A 77 3.49 19.36 17.75
N GLN A 78 3.32 19.76 16.48
CA GLN A 78 2.73 18.90 15.46
C GLN A 78 3.80 17.98 14.87
N THR A 79 3.47 16.70 14.74
CA THR A 79 4.33 15.64 14.22
C THR A 79 3.57 14.85 13.15
N PHE A 80 4.30 14.19 12.25
CA PHE A 80 3.71 13.36 11.21
C PHE A 80 3.78 11.89 11.61
N GLU A 81 2.63 11.21 11.51
CA GLU A 81 2.52 9.78 11.68
C GLU A 81 2.34 9.12 10.30
N ALA A 82 3.19 8.15 9.99
CA ALA A 82 3.15 7.43 8.72
C ALA A 82 2.07 6.34 8.73
N GLY A 83 1.23 6.31 7.71
CA GLY A 83 0.23 5.27 7.49
C GLY A 83 0.80 4.03 6.80
N ALA A 84 -0.06 3.03 6.61
CA ALA A 84 0.29 1.70 6.11
C ALA A 84 1.07 1.72 4.79
N VAL A 85 0.65 2.54 3.82
CA VAL A 85 1.27 2.60 2.49
C VAL A 85 2.66 3.23 2.58
N VAL A 86 2.82 4.26 3.41
CA VAL A 86 4.11 4.95 3.63
C VAL A 86 5.09 4.05 4.37
N LEU A 87 4.62 3.33 5.39
CA LEU A 87 5.44 2.36 6.13
C LEU A 87 5.94 1.21 5.23
N ALA A 88 5.11 0.78 4.28
CA ALA A 88 5.41 -0.23 3.29
C ALA A 88 6.24 0.27 2.07
N ASP A 89 6.86 1.47 2.15
CA ASP A 89 7.66 2.00 1.03
C ASP A 89 8.74 1.00 0.56
N ARG A 90 8.81 0.82 -0.76
CA ARG A 90 9.62 -0.16 -1.49
C ARG A 90 9.38 -1.64 -1.10
N GLY A 91 8.37 -1.92 -0.29
CA GLY A 91 7.92 -3.26 0.06
C GLY A 91 6.55 -3.56 -0.54
N VAL A 92 5.68 -4.21 0.24
CA VAL A 92 4.34 -4.62 -0.21
C VAL A 92 3.29 -4.24 0.83
N CYS A 93 2.32 -3.41 0.44
CA CYS A 93 1.11 -3.18 1.21
C CYS A 93 0.00 -4.13 0.74
N CYS A 94 -0.35 -5.11 1.58
CA CYS A 94 -1.44 -6.03 1.34
C CYS A 94 -2.74 -5.47 1.92
N VAL A 95 -3.73 -5.23 1.06
CA VAL A 95 -5.07 -4.78 1.47
C VAL A 95 -6.07 -5.91 1.25
N ASP A 96 -6.63 -6.45 2.33
CA ASP A 96 -7.72 -7.43 2.27
C ASP A 96 -9.08 -6.72 2.39
N GLU A 97 -10.14 -7.37 1.90
CA GLU A 97 -11.51 -6.82 1.90
C GLU A 97 -11.57 -5.41 1.28
N PHE A 98 -10.91 -5.26 0.13
CA PHE A 98 -10.78 -3.99 -0.57
C PHE A 98 -12.16 -3.36 -0.86
N ASP A 99 -13.18 -4.17 -1.14
CA ASP A 99 -14.56 -3.71 -1.38
C ASP A 99 -15.25 -3.10 -0.16
N LYS A 100 -14.69 -3.27 1.04
CA LYS A 100 -15.26 -2.76 2.30
C LYS A 100 -14.66 -1.44 2.77
N MET A 101 -13.76 -0.83 1.99
CA MET A 101 -13.18 0.47 2.35
C MET A 101 -14.20 1.62 2.13
N PRO A 102 -14.40 2.51 3.12
CA PRO A 102 -15.41 3.57 3.04
C PRO A 102 -14.91 4.79 2.25
N ASN A 103 -15.02 4.77 0.92
CA ASN A 103 -14.62 5.88 0.02
C ASN A 103 -13.15 6.30 0.07
N GLU A 104 -12.27 5.48 0.65
CA GLU A 104 -10.84 5.76 0.82
C GLU A 104 -10.00 5.32 -0.38
N HIS A 105 -10.65 4.80 -1.42
CA HIS A 105 -10.01 4.44 -2.67
C HIS A 105 -9.25 5.62 -3.28
N GLN A 106 -9.76 6.85 -3.16
CA GLN A 106 -9.12 8.05 -3.70
C GLN A 106 -7.70 8.25 -3.14
N ALA A 107 -7.53 8.02 -1.83
CA ALA A 107 -6.23 8.15 -1.18
C ALA A 107 -5.22 7.11 -1.68
N LEU A 108 -5.70 5.93 -2.09
CA LEU A 108 -4.87 4.91 -2.74
C LEU A 108 -4.54 5.25 -4.18
N LEU A 109 -5.47 5.86 -4.94
CA LEU A 109 -5.20 6.27 -6.32
C LEU A 109 -3.98 7.21 -6.39
N GLU A 110 -3.95 8.22 -5.52
CA GLU A 110 -2.83 9.18 -5.48
C GLU A 110 -1.50 8.51 -5.10
N ALA A 111 -1.53 7.51 -4.22
CA ALA A 111 -0.34 6.75 -3.85
C ALA A 111 0.10 5.74 -4.92
N MET A 112 -0.79 5.40 -5.85
CA MET A 112 -0.55 4.42 -6.91
C MET A 112 -0.14 5.08 -8.24
N GLU A 113 -0.47 6.34 -8.50
CA GLU A 113 0.00 7.08 -9.70
C GLU A 113 1.54 7.18 -9.77
#